data_AF-A0A4P7AJ73-F1
#
_entry.id   AF-A0A4P7AJ73-F1
#
_cell.length_a   1.000
_cell.length_b   1.000
_cell.length_c   1.000
_cell.angle_alpha   90.00
_cell.angle_beta   90.00
_cell.angle_gamma   90.00
#
_symmetry.space_group_name_H-M   'P 1'
#
loop_
_entity.id
_entity.type
_entity.pdbx_description
1 polymer ?
#
loop_
_entity_poly.entity_id
_entity_poly.type
_entity_poly.pdbx_seq_one_letter_code
_entity_poly.pdbx_strand_id
1 'polypeptide(L)' 'MENKSFKETLETIRNISNKLNEPSTSMEEAIVLYKQGTEMIKQAEEQLTKIEGEVKKVLENNQLEDFK' A
#
# COMPACT_ATOMS: atom_id res chain seq x y z
N MET A 1 7.38 14.35 -3.04
CA MET A 1 6.97 13.36 -2.03
C MET A 1 7.75 12.10 -2.34
N GLU A 2 8.58 11.63 -1.41
CA GLU A 2 9.36 10.40 -1.60
C GLU A 2 8.41 9.26 -1.93
N ASN A 3 8.63 8.59 -3.07
CA ASN A 3 7.95 7.35 -3.40
C ASN A 3 8.41 6.30 -2.40
N LYS A 4 7.69 6.15 -1.29
CA LYS A 4 7.83 4.98 -0.43
C LYS A 4 7.56 3.75 -1.29
N SER A 5 8.47 2.79 -1.23
CA SER A 5 8.30 1.51 -1.90
C SER A 5 7.03 0.82 -1.38
N PHE A 6 6.40 0.01 -2.23
CA PHE A 6 5.23 -0.79 -1.84
C PHE A 6 5.48 -1.60 -0.54
N LYS A 7 6.70 -2.11 -0.37
CA LYS A 7 7.14 -2.82 0.84
C LYS A 7 7.09 -1.93 2.09
N GLU A 8 7.59 -0.71 2.03
CA GLU A 8 7.56 0.24 3.17
C GLU A 8 6.12 0.66 3.51
N THR A 9 5.26 0.79 2.50
CA THR A 9 3.83 1.03 2.69
C THR A 9 3.19 -0.13 3.45
N LEU A 10 3.46 -1.38 3.05
CA LEU A 10 2.96 -2.56 3.75
C LEU A 10 3.49 -2.69 5.18
N GLU A 11 4.78 -2.39 5.42
CA GLU A 11 5.33 -2.38 6.78
C GLU A 11 4.66 -1.31 7.65
N THR A 12 4.37 -0.15 7.09
CA THR A 12 3.65 0.91 7.82
C THR A 12 2.23 0.49 8.17
N ILE A 13 1.49 -0.12 7.23
CA ILE A 13 0.14 -0.65 7.48
C ILE A 13 0.18 -1.72 8.59
N ARG A 14 1.16 -2.63 8.54
CA ARG A 14 1.35 -3.65 9.60
C ARG A 14 1.62 -3.00 10.96
N ASN A 15 2.45 -1.97 11.01
CA ASN A 15 2.76 -1.26 12.25
C ASN A 15 1.53 -0.53 12.82
N ILE A 16 0.71 0.08 11.95
CA ILE A 16 -0.58 0.67 12.37
C ILE A 16 -1.50 -0.40 12.95
N SER A 17 -1.62 -1.55 12.29
CA SER A 17 -2.42 -2.67 12.78
C SER A 17 -1.93 -3.20 14.12
N ASN A 18 -0.61 -3.26 14.33
CA ASN A 18 -0.05 -3.69 15.61
C ASN A 18 -0.42 -2.71 16.72
N LYS A 19 -0.24 -1.40 16.48
CA LYS A 19 -0.61 -0.36 17.45
C LYS A 19 -2.09 -0.38 17.80
N LEU A 20 -2.97 -0.58 16.82
CA LEU A 20 -4.41 -0.73 17.08
C LEU A 20 -4.76 -1.88 18.03
N ASN A 21 -3.92 -2.92 18.09
CA ASN A 21 -4.11 -4.07 18.98
C ASN A 21 -3.41 -3.91 20.33
N GLU A 22 -2.64 -2.84 20.54
CA GLU A 22 -1.97 -2.60 21.83
C GLU A 22 -2.98 -2.14 22.89
N PRO A 23 -2.99 -2.75 24.10
CA PRO A 23 -3.90 -2.33 25.18
C PRO A 23 -3.72 -0.89 25.65
N SER A 24 -2.55 -0.29 25.38
CA SER A 24 -2.21 1.09 25.71
C SER A 24 -2.78 2.11 24.72
N THR A 25 -3.33 1.66 23.59
CA THR A 25 -3.87 2.56 22.57
C THR A 25 -5.20 3.12 23.02
N SER A 26 -5.26 4.44 23.16
CA SER A 26 -6.52 5.14 23.49
C SER A 26 -7.53 5.06 22.36
N MET A 27 -8.81 5.31 22.67
CA MET A 27 -9.86 5.33 21.65
C MET A 27 -9.60 6.41 20.59
N GLU A 28 -9.16 7.59 21.02
CA GLU A 28 -8.83 8.72 20.14
C GLU A 28 -7.69 8.35 19.18
N GLU A 29 -6.62 7.74 19.70
CA GLU A 29 -5.50 7.26 18.89
C GLU A 29 -5.94 6.14 17.94
N ALA A 30 -6.80 5.22 18.40
CA ALA A 30 -7.33 4.14 17.56
C ALA A 30 -8.10 4.69 16.35
N ILE A 31 -8.92 5.73 16.55
CA ILE A 31 -9.66 6.38 15.45
C ILE A 31 -8.69 7.00 14.43
N VAL A 32 -7.63 7.66 14.91
CA VAL A 32 -6.61 8.27 14.02
C VAL A 32 -5.85 7.19 13.26
N LEU A 33 -5.36 6.16 13.95
CA LEU A 33 -4.63 5.04 13.37
C LEU A 33 -5.48 4.29 12.34
N TYR A 34 -6.76 4.07 12.63
CA TYR A 34 -7.69 3.43 11.70
C TYR A 34 -7.83 4.23 10.41
N LYS A 35 -8.11 5.54 10.50
CA LYS A 35 -8.22 6.42 9.32
C LYS A 35 -6.94 6.43 8.49
N GLN A 36 -5.79 6.52 9.15
CA GLN A 36 -4.49 6.46 8.49
C GLN A 36 -4.27 5.12 7.79
N GLY A 37 -4.56 4.00 8.47
CA GLY A 37 -4.43 2.66 7.90
C GLY A 37 -5.31 2.47 6.67
N THR A 38 -6.57 2.90 6.73
CA THR A 38 -7.50 2.78 5.59
C THR A 38 -7.07 3.61 4.38
N GLU A 39 -6.55 4.82 4.59
CA GLU A 39 -6.05 5.66 3.51
C GLU A 39 -4.81 5.04 2.85
N MET A 40 -3.89 4.49 3.66
CA MET A 40 -2.69 3.83 3.14
C MET A 40 -3.01 2.54 2.37
N ILE A 41 -3.99 1.76 2.83
CA ILE A 41 -4.47 0.57 2.10
C ILE A 41 -5.00 0.98 0.73
N LYS A 42 -5.84 2.02 0.66
CA LYS A 42 -6.38 2.52 -0.60
C LYS A 42 -5.27 2.95 -1.57
N GLN A 43 -4.27 3.68 -1.08
CA GLN A 43 -3.13 4.09 -1.92
C GLN A 43 -2.31 2.89 -2.43
N ALA A 44 -2.14 1.85 -1.60
CA ALA A 44 -1.46 0.63 -2.01
C ALA A 44 -2.24 -0.14 -3.08
N GLU A 45 -3.57 -0.22 -2.95
CA GLU A 45 -4.46 -0.83 -3.95
C GLU A 45 -4.41 -0.09 -5.29
N GLU A 46 -4.40 1.24 -5.27
CA GLU A 46 -4.27 2.06 -6.48
C GLU A 46 -2.93 1.83 -7.18
N GLN A 47 -1.83 1.73 -6.42
CA GLN A 47 -0.51 1.43 -6.97
C GLN A 47 -0.47 0.04 -7.61
N LEU A 48 -1.00 -0.98 -6.95
CA LEU A 48 -1.07 -2.34 -7.49
C LEU A 48 -1.92 -2.40 -8.77
N THR A 49 -3.09 -1.77 -8.76
CA THR A 49 -4.00 -1.74 -9.91
C THR A 49 -3.34 -1.07 -11.11
N LYS A 50 -2.58 0.01 -10.88
CA LYS A 50 -1.82 0.69 -11.93
C LYS A 50 -0.76 -0.24 -12.54
N ILE A 51 0.04 -0.90 -11.70
CA ILE A 51 1.08 -1.83 -12.15
C ILE A 51 0.47 -3.01 -12.92
N GLU A 52 -0.63 -3.58 -12.43
CA GLU A 52 -1.34 -4.66 -13.12
C GLU A 52 -1.82 -4.22 -14.51
N GLY A 53 -2.35 -3.00 -14.62
CA GLY A 53 -2.75 -2.41 -15.90
C GLY A 53 -1.57 -2.19 -16.85
N GLU A 54 -0.41 -1.77 -16.36
CA GLU A 54 0.81 -1.64 -17.15
C GLU A 54 1.32 -3.00 -17.64
N VAL A 55 1.35 -4.02 -16.77
CA VAL A 55 1.74 -5.39 -17.11
C VAL A 55 0.79 -5.98 -18.16
N LYS A 56 -0.53 -5.80 -18.01
CA LYS A 56 -1.52 -6.27 -18.99
C LYS A 56 -1.29 -5.64 -20.36
N LYS A 57 -1.04 -4.33 -20.45
CA LYS A 57 -0.74 -3.65 -21.73
C LYS A 57 0.51 -4.21 -22.41
N VAL A 58 1.56 -4.50 -21.63
CA VAL A 58 2.81 -5.09 -22.15
C VAL A 58 2.54 -6.47 -22.74
N LEU A 59 1.78 -7.31 -22.02
CA LEU A 59 1.42 -8.66 -22.46
C LEU A 59 0.48 -8.65 -23.68
N GLU A 60 -0.52 -7.78 -23.71
CA GLU A 60 -1.50 -7.67 -24.80
C GLU A 60 -0.88 -7.12 -26.10
N ASN A 61 0.11 -6.23 -25.99
CA ASN A 61 0.79 -5.64 -27.15
C ASN A 61 1.93 -6.50 -27.71
N ASN A 62 2.16 -7.73 -27.21
CA ASN A 62 3.33 -8.56 -27.54
C ASN A 62 4.68 -7.84 -27.39
N GLN A 63 4.74 -6.74 -26.65
CA GLN A 63 5.97 -5.99 -26.39
C GLN A 63 6.68 -6.58 -25.18
N LEU A 64 7.09 -7.85 -25.28
CA LEU A 64 8.12 -8.38 -24.40
C LEU A 64 9.46 -7.80 -24.88
N GLU A 65 9.71 -6.51 -24.65
CA GLU A 65 11.10 -6.05 -24.68
C GLU A 65 11.81 -6.72 -23.50
N ASP A 66 12.83 -7.53 -23.82
CA ASP A 66 13.71 -8.14 -22.84
C ASP A 66 14.16 -7.05 -21.84
N PHE A 67 13.74 -7.19 -20.58
CA PHE A 67 14.26 -6.38 -19.49
C PHE A 67 15.78 -6.67 -19.39
N LYS A 68 16.60 -5.75 -19.91
CA LYS A 68 18.06 -5.72 -19.71
C LYS A 68 18.44 -4.99 -18.42
#